data_AF-A0A846UWF6-F1
#
_entry.id   AF-A0A846UWF6-F1
#
_cell.length_a   1.000
_cell.length_b   1.000
_cell.length_c   1.000
_cell.angle_alpha   90.00
_cell.angle_beta   90.00
_cell.angle_gamma   90.00
#
_symmetry.space_group_name_H-M   'P 1'
#
loop_
_entity.id
_entity.type
_entity.pdbx_description
1 polymer ?
#
loop_
_entity_poly.entity_id
_entity_poly.type
_entity_poly.pdbx_seq_one_letter_code
_entity_poly.pdbx_strand_id
1 'polypeptide(L)'
;MVSIALLAAAAIAAYAFLRPPAMDGAGVQAKGPAEAASSGGQDSGVGIMLGLARSAVDEKRLIAPAGANAFEFYLSALQLEPDNATATAGLHELFEPAADDVERAINDNHLDEAQRELSLLREFDGTNYKLALLGGKLDAQRQIQVREDEARAAVIQSQATSSSSAPAQ
;
A
#
# COMPACT_ATOMS: atom_id res chain seq x y z
N MET A 1 45.99 -10.38 -27.38
CA MET A 1 46.60 -9.05 -27.22
C MET A 1 45.53 -8.09 -26.74
N VAL A 2 45.75 -7.53 -25.54
CA VAL A 2 45.20 -6.25 -25.00
C VAL A 2 43.69 -6.14 -24.72
N SER A 3 43.33 -6.43 -23.46
CA SER A 3 42.85 -5.50 -22.41
C SER A 3 41.90 -4.31 -22.69
N ILE A 4 41.20 -3.96 -21.59
CA ILE A 4 40.58 -2.67 -21.18
C ILE A 4 39.06 -2.64 -21.42
N ALA A 5 38.18 -2.90 -20.45
CA ALA A 5 37.97 -2.36 -19.09
C ALA A 5 37.17 -1.05 -19.03
N LEU A 6 36.24 -1.06 -18.05
CA LEU A 6 35.79 0.04 -17.19
C LEU A 6 34.58 0.91 -17.60
N LEU A 7 33.60 0.83 -16.69
CA LEU A 7 32.93 1.93 -15.97
C LEU A 7 31.95 2.79 -16.77
N ALA A 8 30.65 2.77 -16.45
CA ALA A 8 29.97 3.26 -15.24
C ALA A 8 29.56 4.73 -15.36
N ALA A 9 28.61 5.07 -14.47
CA ALA A 9 28.15 6.39 -14.06
C ALA A 9 26.90 6.94 -14.80
N ALA A 10 25.76 6.70 -14.15
CA ALA A 10 24.84 7.71 -13.64
C ALA A 10 24.92 9.11 -14.30
N ALA A 11 23.89 9.44 -15.09
CA ALA A 11 23.64 10.79 -15.55
C ALA A 11 22.67 11.49 -14.57
N ILE A 12 23.23 12.14 -13.56
CA ILE A 12 22.59 13.26 -12.85
C ILE A 12 23.27 14.54 -13.34
N ALA A 13 22.47 15.59 -13.51
CA ALA A 13 22.85 16.99 -13.73
C ALA A 13 23.10 17.42 -15.19
N ALA A 14 22.06 18.00 -15.82
CA ALA A 14 22.22 19.13 -16.75
C ALA A 14 20.86 19.73 -17.13
N TYR A 15 20.20 20.48 -16.24
CA TYR A 15 19.19 21.45 -16.67
C TYR A 15 19.17 22.66 -15.72
N ALA A 16 20.32 23.33 -15.63
CA ALA A 16 20.50 24.57 -14.89
C ALA A 16 21.24 25.61 -15.74
N PHE A 17 20.78 25.84 -16.97
CA PHE A 17 21.40 26.83 -17.86
C PHE A 17 20.39 27.49 -18.79
N LEU A 18 19.55 28.39 -18.26
CA LEU A 18 18.97 29.48 -19.04
C LEU A 18 18.49 30.61 -18.11
N ARG A 19 19.38 31.58 -17.84
CA ARG A 19 19.07 32.84 -17.16
C ARG A 19 19.66 34.01 -17.98
N PRO A 20 18.89 35.02 -18.38
CA PRO A 20 19.42 36.31 -18.84
C PRO A 20 19.61 37.30 -17.65
N PRO A 21 20.54 38.29 -17.75
CA PRO A 21 20.85 39.21 -16.65
C PRO A 21 20.22 40.62 -16.77
N ALA A 22 20.21 41.28 -15.60
CA ALA A 22 20.21 42.72 -15.31
C ALA A 22 18.88 43.50 -15.27
N MET A 23 18.54 44.05 -14.09
CA MET A 23 18.72 45.48 -13.81
C MET A 23 18.68 45.77 -12.29
N ASP A 24 19.63 46.59 -11.85
CA ASP A 24 19.80 47.17 -10.52
C ASP A 24 18.60 48.02 -10.07
N GLY A 25 18.24 47.87 -8.80
CA GLY A 25 17.29 48.73 -8.09
C GLY A 25 17.57 48.66 -6.59
N ALA A 26 18.14 49.74 -6.07
CA ALA A 26 18.63 49.86 -4.71
C ALA A 26 17.52 49.95 -3.65
N GLY A 27 17.81 49.37 -2.47
CA GLY A 27 17.30 49.82 -1.17
C GLY A 27 16.05 49.12 -0.65
N VAL A 28 16.22 48.25 0.35
CA VAL A 28 15.84 48.49 1.76
C VAL A 28 16.28 47.27 2.56
N GLN A 29 17.13 47.49 3.57
CA GLN A 29 17.36 46.53 4.64
C GLN A 29 16.13 46.49 5.55
N ALA A 30 15.62 45.29 5.82
CA ALA A 30 14.87 45.01 7.04
C ALA A 30 15.30 43.64 7.57
N LYS A 31 16.10 43.69 8.63
CA LYS A 31 16.45 42.59 9.52
C LYS A 31 15.15 42.06 10.14
N GLY A 32 14.81 40.80 9.87
CA GLY A 32 13.75 40.03 10.53
C GLY A 32 14.20 38.58 10.66
N PRO A 33 14.03 37.91 11.82
CA PRO A 33 14.58 36.58 12.04
C PRO A 33 13.99 35.56 11.07
N ALA A 34 14.88 34.78 10.47
CA ALA A 34 14.57 33.54 9.83
C ALA A 34 14.09 32.54 10.90
N GLU A 35 12.80 32.52 11.18
CA GLU A 35 12.13 31.52 12.04
C GLU A 35 10.63 31.46 11.70
N ALA A 36 10.29 30.99 10.50
CA ALA A 36 8.91 30.68 10.12
C ALA A 36 8.78 29.62 9.00
N ALA A 37 9.81 28.81 8.77
CA ALA A 37 9.84 27.88 7.63
C ALA A 37 9.77 26.39 8.03
N SER A 38 9.32 26.05 9.25
CA SER A 38 9.23 24.65 9.68
C SER A 38 7.83 24.18 10.07
N SER A 39 6.78 25.00 9.94
CA SER A 39 5.39 24.58 10.17
C SER A 39 4.58 24.37 8.88
N GLY A 40 4.97 24.97 7.75
CA GLY A 40 4.21 24.85 6.50
C GLY A 40 4.33 23.50 5.76
N GLY A 41 5.28 22.65 6.16
CA GLY A 41 5.56 21.36 5.51
C GLY A 41 4.70 20.20 6.04
N GLN A 42 4.46 20.13 7.35
CA GLN A 42 3.62 19.11 7.98
C GLN A 42 2.15 19.27 7.55
N ASP A 43 1.62 20.49 7.60
CA ASP A 43 0.25 20.79 7.16
C ASP A 43 0.06 20.47 5.67
N SER A 44 1.10 20.72 4.86
CA SER A 44 1.09 20.37 3.43
C SER A 44 1.10 18.85 3.22
N GLY A 45 1.89 18.11 3.99
CA GLY A 45 1.98 16.64 3.89
C GLY A 45 0.68 15.96 4.28
N VAL A 46 0.11 16.32 5.42
CA VAL A 46 -1.20 15.83 5.89
C VAL A 46 -2.30 16.19 4.88
N GLY A 47 -2.32 17.43 4.40
CA GLY A 47 -3.28 17.88 3.39
C GLY A 47 -3.23 17.08 2.09
N ILE A 48 -2.02 16.72 1.61
CA ILE A 48 -1.86 15.84 0.44
C ILE A 48 -2.45 14.46 0.72
N MET A 49 -2.17 13.86 1.88
CA MET A 49 -2.69 12.54 2.24
C MET A 49 -4.22 12.55 2.33
N LEU A 50 -4.82 13.56 2.97
CA LEU A 50 -6.28 13.70 3.04
C LEU A 50 -6.91 13.90 1.66
N GLY A 51 -6.26 14.65 0.76
CA GLY A 51 -6.71 14.82 -0.62
C GLY A 51 -6.67 13.51 -1.42
N LEU A 52 -5.58 12.75 -1.29
CA LEU A 52 -5.43 11.43 -1.92
C LEU A 52 -6.46 10.43 -1.38
N ALA A 53 -6.69 10.42 -0.06
CA ALA A 53 -7.68 9.58 0.57
C ALA A 53 -9.07 9.86 0.00
N ARG A 54 -9.46 11.14 -0.10
CA ARG A 54 -10.76 11.52 -0.67
C ARG A 54 -10.93 11.10 -2.12
N SER A 55 -9.90 11.29 -2.96
CA SER A 55 -9.92 10.78 -4.35
C SER A 55 -10.10 9.27 -4.39
N ALA A 56 -9.39 8.53 -3.53
CA ALA A 56 -9.52 7.08 -3.45
C ALA A 56 -10.93 6.63 -3.01
N VAL A 57 -11.57 7.35 -2.08
CA VAL A 57 -12.97 7.09 -1.68
C VAL A 57 -13.93 7.30 -2.86
N ASP A 58 -13.78 8.41 -3.59
CA ASP A 58 -14.61 8.74 -4.75
C ASP A 58 -14.46 7.68 -5.86
N GLU A 59 -13.26 7.11 -5.99
CA GLU A 59 -12.93 6.03 -6.91
C GLU A 59 -13.26 4.62 -6.37
N LYS A 60 -13.87 4.50 -5.18
CA LYS A 60 -14.17 3.22 -4.50
C LYS A 60 -12.95 2.35 -4.19
N ARG A 61 -11.76 2.93 -4.16
CA ARG A 61 -10.50 2.29 -3.72
C ARG A 61 -10.37 2.38 -2.21
N LEU A 62 -11.20 1.65 -1.46
CA LEU A 62 -11.27 1.79 0.01
C LEU A 62 -10.03 1.21 0.69
N ILE A 63 -9.73 -0.07 0.40
CA ILE A 63 -8.63 -0.85 0.98
C ILE A 63 -7.77 -1.56 -0.07
N ALA A 64 -8.22 -1.53 -1.32
CA ALA A 64 -7.53 -2.08 -2.47
C ALA A 64 -7.56 -1.07 -3.62
N PRO A 65 -6.55 -1.09 -4.52
CA PRO A 65 -5.33 -1.91 -4.43
C PRO A 65 -4.34 -1.39 -3.36
N ALA A 66 -3.39 -2.23 -2.95
CA ALA A 66 -2.32 -1.85 -2.03
C ALA A 66 -1.47 -0.69 -2.57
N GLY A 67 -1.04 0.22 -1.69
CA GLY A 67 -0.25 1.40 -2.04
C GLY A 67 -1.07 2.55 -2.65
N ALA A 68 -2.35 2.31 -2.95
CA ALA A 68 -3.23 3.29 -3.57
C ALA A 68 -4.68 3.03 -3.13
N ASN A 69 -4.96 3.22 -1.85
CA ASN A 69 -6.30 3.13 -1.30
C ASN A 69 -6.53 4.15 -0.18
N ALA A 70 -7.80 4.45 0.10
CA ALA A 70 -8.19 5.49 1.05
C ALA A 70 -7.70 5.21 2.47
N PHE A 71 -7.75 3.96 2.92
CA PHE A 71 -7.38 3.56 4.27
C PHE A 71 -5.88 3.81 4.52
N GLU A 72 -5.00 3.42 3.59
CA GLU A 72 -3.56 3.68 3.67
C GLU A 72 -3.24 5.18 3.67
N PHE A 73 -3.94 6.00 2.87
CA PHE A 73 -3.72 7.44 2.86
C PHE A 73 -4.16 8.09 4.18
N TYR A 74 -5.29 7.68 4.77
CA TYR A 74 -5.69 8.19 6.09
C TYR A 74 -4.74 7.73 7.20
N LEU A 75 -4.28 6.48 7.20
CA LEU A 75 -3.26 6.02 8.14
C LEU A 75 -1.95 6.79 7.98
N SER A 76 -1.55 7.11 6.75
CA SER A 76 -0.37 7.95 6.47
C SER A 76 -0.56 9.37 6.99
N ALA A 77 -1.77 9.94 6.91
CA ALA A 77 -2.08 11.22 7.52
C ALA A 77 -1.93 11.16 9.06
N LEU A 78 -2.37 10.08 9.71
CA LEU A 78 -2.21 9.89 11.16
C LEU A 78 -0.75 9.66 11.59
N GLN A 79 0.09 9.07 10.74
CA GLN A 79 1.52 8.98 11.01
C GLN A 79 2.19 10.37 11.03
N LEU A 80 1.68 11.32 10.24
CA LEU A 80 2.17 12.69 10.20
C LEU A 80 1.56 13.55 11.32
N GLU A 81 0.27 13.37 11.60
CA GLU A 81 -0.48 14.08 12.63
C GLU A 81 -1.40 13.08 13.38
N PRO A 82 -0.94 12.49 14.50
CA PRO A 82 -1.65 11.44 15.22
C PRO A 82 -3.04 11.82 15.72
N ASP A 83 -3.27 13.12 15.96
CA ASP A 83 -4.54 13.65 16.48
C ASP A 83 -5.44 14.22 15.36
N ASN A 84 -5.15 13.95 14.08
CA ASN A 84 -5.91 14.50 12.97
C ASN A 84 -7.35 13.94 12.95
N ALA A 85 -8.30 14.75 13.41
CA ALA A 85 -9.70 14.37 13.49
C ALA A 85 -10.33 14.00 12.13
N THR A 86 -9.84 14.58 11.03
CA THR A 86 -10.37 14.29 9.68
C THR A 86 -9.97 12.88 9.23
N ALA A 87 -8.71 12.51 9.44
CA ALA A 87 -8.22 11.17 9.10
C ALA A 87 -8.89 10.08 9.95
N THR A 88 -8.97 10.29 11.27
CA THR A 88 -9.66 9.35 12.18
C THR A 88 -11.14 9.18 11.82
N ALA A 89 -11.85 10.29 11.52
CA ALA A 89 -13.23 10.23 11.09
C ALA A 89 -13.40 9.46 9.76
N GLY A 90 -12.51 9.70 8.80
CA GLY A 90 -12.49 8.97 7.53
C GLY A 90 -12.29 7.46 7.72
N LEU A 91 -11.35 7.05 8.57
CA LEU A 91 -11.12 5.63 8.87
C LEU A 91 -12.34 4.97 9.53
N HIS A 92 -13.00 5.66 10.47
CA HIS A 92 -14.24 5.16 11.07
C HIS A 92 -15.37 5.03 10.07
N GLU A 93 -15.58 6.02 9.19
CA GLU A 93 -16.61 6.00 8.16
C GLU A 93 -16.42 4.85 7.17
N LEU A 94 -15.17 4.62 6.77
CA LEU A 94 -14.83 3.58 5.79
C LEU A 94 -14.72 2.17 6.38
N PHE A 95 -14.66 2.03 7.70
CA PHE A 95 -14.38 0.75 8.34
C PHE A 95 -15.37 -0.35 7.95
N GLU A 96 -16.67 -0.07 8.06
CA GLU A 96 -17.72 -1.05 7.73
C GLU A 96 -17.69 -1.50 6.27
N PRO A 97 -17.75 -0.61 5.27
CA PRO A 97 -17.69 -1.02 3.86
C PRO A 97 -16.34 -1.67 3.49
N ALA A 98 -15.24 -1.25 4.11
CA ALA A 98 -13.95 -1.92 3.94
C ALA A 98 -13.97 -3.36 4.49
N ALA A 99 -14.55 -3.59 5.66
CA ALA A 99 -14.66 -4.93 6.20
C ALA A 99 -15.56 -5.83 5.33
N ASP A 100 -16.57 -5.26 4.65
CA ASP A 100 -17.38 -5.98 3.66
C ASP A 100 -16.57 -6.34 2.40
N ASP A 101 -15.63 -5.48 1.97
CA ASP A 101 -14.71 -5.77 0.88
C ASP A 101 -13.75 -6.92 1.23
N VAL A 102 -13.20 -6.94 2.46
CA VAL A 102 -12.41 -8.07 2.97
C VAL A 102 -13.24 -9.35 2.93
N GLU A 103 -14.48 -9.29 3.40
CA GLU A 103 -15.35 -10.45 3.39
C GLU A 103 -15.59 -10.97 1.97
N ARG A 104 -15.79 -10.06 1.01
CA ARG A 104 -15.93 -10.40 -0.40
C ARG A 104 -14.67 -11.06 -0.95
N ALA A 105 -13.49 -10.53 -0.66
CA ALA A 105 -12.23 -11.15 -1.07
C ALA A 105 -12.07 -12.58 -0.51
N ILE A 106 -12.50 -12.82 0.74
CA ILE A 106 -12.54 -14.18 1.32
C ILE A 106 -13.52 -15.09 0.55
N ASN A 107 -14.71 -14.59 0.24
CA ASN A 107 -15.74 -15.34 -0.49
C ASN A 107 -15.31 -15.67 -1.92
N ASP A 108 -14.61 -14.75 -2.57
CA ASP A 108 -14.09 -14.88 -3.94
C ASP A 108 -12.80 -15.70 -4.00
N ASN A 109 -12.35 -16.25 -2.85
CA ASN A 109 -11.15 -17.07 -2.72
C ASN A 109 -9.84 -16.32 -3.02
N HIS A 110 -9.86 -14.98 -2.98
CA HIS A 110 -8.69 -14.11 -3.05
C HIS A 110 -8.01 -14.00 -1.69
N LEU A 111 -7.60 -15.14 -1.12
CA LEU A 111 -7.23 -15.27 0.29
C LEU A 111 -5.97 -14.46 0.67
N ASP A 112 -5.04 -14.26 -0.27
CA ASP A 112 -3.85 -13.44 -0.02
C ASP A 112 -4.19 -11.94 0.04
N GLU A 113 -5.08 -11.48 -0.84
CA GLU A 113 -5.56 -10.09 -0.81
C GLU A 113 -6.37 -9.84 0.46
N ALA A 114 -7.30 -10.74 0.78
CA ALA A 114 -8.08 -10.70 2.01
C ALA A 114 -7.21 -10.62 3.27
N GLN A 115 -6.09 -11.38 3.33
CA GLN A 115 -5.17 -11.28 4.47
C GLN A 115 -4.54 -9.89 4.58
N ARG A 116 -4.14 -9.31 3.44
CA ARG A 116 -3.52 -7.99 3.40
C ARG A 116 -4.49 -6.92 3.86
N GLU A 117 -5.66 -6.90 3.25
CA GLU A 117 -6.74 -5.96 3.56
C GLU A 117 -7.19 -6.08 5.03
N LEU A 118 -7.32 -7.32 5.54
CA LEU A 118 -7.65 -7.56 6.95
C LEU A 118 -6.57 -7.04 7.90
N SER A 119 -5.28 -7.22 7.54
CA SER A 119 -4.16 -6.68 8.32
C SER A 119 -4.17 -5.16 8.35
N LEU A 120 -4.50 -4.52 7.23
CA LEU A 120 -4.62 -3.07 7.12
C LEU A 120 -5.72 -2.52 8.03
N LEU A 121 -6.89 -3.18 8.08
CA LEU A 121 -7.99 -2.79 8.98
C LEU A 121 -7.64 -2.92 10.46
N ARG A 122 -6.83 -3.92 10.81
CA ARG A 122 -6.35 -4.14 12.18
C ARG A 122 -5.35 -3.08 12.65
N GLU A 123 -4.69 -2.38 11.73
CA GLU A 123 -3.82 -1.26 12.08
C GLU A 123 -4.61 -0.10 12.71
N PHE A 124 -5.88 0.05 12.30
CA PHE A 124 -6.79 1.05 12.87
C PHE A 124 -7.55 0.54 14.10
N ASP A 125 -8.21 -0.61 14.01
CA ASP A 125 -8.95 -1.21 15.13
C ASP A 125 -8.75 -2.73 15.19
N GLY A 126 -7.61 -3.14 15.73
CA GLY A 126 -7.28 -4.56 15.91
C GLY A 126 -8.15 -5.30 16.94
N THR A 127 -8.93 -4.59 17.76
CA THR A 127 -9.80 -5.19 18.78
C THR A 127 -11.23 -5.45 18.30
N ASN A 128 -11.55 -5.03 17.08
CA ASN A 128 -12.87 -5.16 16.51
C ASN A 128 -13.29 -6.63 16.32
N TYR A 129 -14.46 -7.00 16.85
CA TYR A 129 -14.95 -8.37 16.75
C TYR A 129 -15.19 -8.83 15.30
N LYS A 130 -15.56 -7.92 14.39
CA LYS A 130 -15.79 -8.23 12.96
C LYS A 130 -14.49 -8.73 12.33
N LEU A 131 -13.34 -8.10 12.64
CA LEU A 131 -12.03 -8.52 12.12
C LEU A 131 -11.54 -9.85 12.72
N ALA A 132 -11.96 -10.18 13.94
CA ALA A 132 -11.70 -11.49 14.53
C ALA A 132 -12.49 -12.58 13.78
N LEU A 133 -13.77 -12.33 13.49
CA LEU A 133 -14.62 -13.24 12.73
C LEU A 133 -14.09 -13.45 11.30
N LEU A 134 -13.73 -12.37 10.61
CA LEU A 134 -13.14 -12.44 9.26
C LEU A 134 -11.80 -13.20 9.26
N GLY A 135 -10.98 -13.03 10.30
CA GLY A 135 -9.76 -13.82 10.49
C GLY A 135 -10.04 -15.32 10.54
N GLY A 136 -10.98 -15.74 11.39
CA GLY A 136 -11.37 -17.15 11.49
C GLY A 136 -11.93 -17.71 10.18
N LYS A 137 -12.72 -16.91 9.44
CA LYS A 137 -13.24 -17.28 8.12
C LYS A 137 -12.13 -17.47 7.09
N LEU A 138 -11.17 -16.55 7.05
CA LEU A 138 -10.00 -16.62 6.17
C LEU A 138 -9.15 -17.86 6.46
N ASP A 139 -8.88 -18.14 7.74
CA ASP A 139 -8.09 -19.31 8.15
C ASP A 139 -8.78 -20.62 7.76
N ALA A 140 -10.11 -20.71 7.93
CA ALA A 140 -10.88 -21.86 7.50
C ALA A 140 -10.81 -22.08 5.98
N GLN A 141 -10.92 -21.02 5.18
CA GLN A 141 -10.82 -21.10 3.71
C GLN A 141 -9.42 -21.56 3.26
N ARG A 142 -8.36 -21.09 3.91
CA ARG A 142 -7.00 -21.53 3.59
C ARG A 142 -6.77 -23.00 3.88
N GLN A 143 -7.28 -23.50 5.00
CA GLN A 143 -7.18 -24.93 5.33
C GLN A 143 -7.95 -25.81 4.33
N ILE A 144 -9.00 -25.28 3.69
CA ILE A 144 -9.69 -25.97 2.60
C ILE A 144 -8.79 -26.01 1.37
N GLN A 145 -8.26 -24.87 0.91
CA GLN A 145 -7.35 -24.82 -0.25
C GLN A 145 -6.15 -25.76 -0.08
N VAL A 146 -5.46 -25.72 1.07
CA VAL A 146 -4.29 -26.57 1.33
C VAL A 146 -4.65 -28.05 1.19
N ARG A 147 -5.78 -28.48 1.75
CA ARG A 147 -6.24 -29.87 1.62
C ARG A 147 -6.59 -30.24 0.18
N GLU A 148 -7.19 -29.32 -0.58
CA GLU A 148 -7.49 -29.54 -1.99
C GLU A 148 -6.22 -29.69 -2.84
N ASP A 149 -5.22 -28.87 -2.59
CA ASP A 149 -3.93 -28.92 -3.27
C ASP A 149 -3.15 -30.19 -2.94
N GLU A 150 -3.13 -30.59 -1.66
CA GLU A 150 -2.55 -31.86 -1.21
C GLU A 150 -3.24 -33.06 -1.88
N ALA A 151 -4.58 -33.07 -1.93
CA ALA A 151 -5.33 -34.13 -2.59
C ALA A 151 -5.03 -34.18 -4.10
N ARG A 152 -4.95 -33.03 -4.77
CA ARG A 152 -4.56 -32.95 -6.19
C ARG A 152 -3.15 -33.50 -6.42
N ALA A 153 -2.20 -33.14 -5.57
CA ALA A 153 -0.82 -33.61 -5.65
C ALA A 153 -0.74 -35.14 -5.47
N ALA A 154 -1.46 -35.71 -4.50
CA ALA A 154 -1.51 -37.16 -4.28
C ALA A 154 -2.09 -37.92 -5.49
N VAL A 155 -3.15 -37.38 -6.10
CA VAL A 155 -3.74 -37.96 -7.32
C VAL A 155 -2.72 -37.95 -8.47
N ILE A 156 -2.05 -36.83 -8.71
CA ILE A 156 -1.02 -36.71 -9.78
C ILE A 156 0.12 -37.72 -9.54
N GLN A 157 0.57 -37.87 -8.30
CA GLN A 157 1.63 -38.82 -7.95
C GLN A 157 1.20 -40.27 -8.21
N SER A 158 -0.04 -40.65 -7.86
CA SER A 158 -0.57 -42.00 -8.12
C SER A 158 -0.71 -42.35 -9.61
N GLN A 159 -1.05 -41.36 -10.44
CA GLN A 159 -1.15 -41.53 -11.89
C GLN A 159 0.24 -41.66 -12.53
N ALA A 160 1.21 -40.87 -12.07
CA ALA A 160 2.58 -40.92 -12.56
C ALA A 160 3.25 -42.28 -12.27
N THR A 161 3.10 -42.82 -11.06
CA THR A 161 3.67 -44.13 -10.68
C THR A 161 3.03 -45.31 -11.43
N SER A 162 1.73 -45.22 -11.74
CA SER A 162 1.01 -46.22 -12.54
C SER A 162 1.44 -46.23 -14.01
N SER A 163 1.81 -45.06 -14.55
CA SER A 163 2.24 -44.92 -15.95
C SER A 163 3.68 -45.41 -16.17
N SER A 164 4.55 -45.27 -15.18
CA SER A 164 5.96 -45.72 -15.27
C SER A 164 6.16 -47.22 -15.06
N SER A 165 5.13 -47.94 -14.59
CA SER A 165 5.19 -49.38 -14.29
C SER A 165 4.56 -50.28 -15.36
N ALA A 166 4.05 -49.70 -16.47
CA ALA A 166 3.54 -50.46 -17.61
C ALA A 166 4.71 -51.04 -18.45
N PRO A 167 4.87 -52.38 -18.54
CA PRO A 167 5.95 -52.99 -19.31
C PRO A 167 5.72 -52.85 -20.83
N ALA A 168 6.78 -52.52 -21.56
CA ALA A 168 6.80 -52.59 -23.03
C ALA A 168 6.64 -54.05 -23.46
N GLN A 169 5.56 -54.36 -24.17
CA GLN A 169 5.32 -55.65 -24.81
C GLN A 169 5.92 -55.69 -26.21
#